data_AF-A0A6N7WDT9-F1
#
_entry.id   AF-A0A6N7WDT9-F1
#
_cell.length_a   1.000
_cell.length_b   1.000
_cell.length_c   1.000
_cell.angle_alpha   90.00
_cell.angle_beta   90.00
_cell.angle_gamma   90.00
#
_symmetry.space_group_name_H-M   'P 1'
#
loop_
_entity.id
_entity.type
_entity.pdbx_description
1 polymer ?
#
loop_
_entity_poly.entity_id
_entity_poly.type
_entity_poly.pdbx_seq_one_letter_code
_entity_poly.pdbx_strand_id
1 'polypeptide(L)'
;MQKALRYTDEKSDKFWRIETAGCELVTNWGKTGTTGRYEIKNFDTEDECEKQASKLVRSKEKKGYTDMHDFDTMHHLYFDTDEYGLHPLTSHPVFRTCFSEELYYDCGDEEAPFGSDEGNDTLHFLEESVRKRPKMCVADFPELLIVKEWNLTYLPPEPEQTDDELKIQAAQTYHGLKGDQTLLQTDQVILATVFGQIKIMGKLDETLQVLAFRSLMRMERMYRLLWNWDKEEPPYNISIMRRDLERFINRDC
;
A
#
# COMPACT_ATOMS: atom_id res chain seq x y z
N MET A 1 6.02 -17.73 13.92
CA MET A 1 6.29 -18.79 12.93
C MET A 1 6.14 -18.25 11.50
N GLN A 2 6.97 -18.70 10.55
CA GLN A 2 6.75 -18.51 9.11
C GLN A 2 7.13 -19.81 8.37
N LYS A 3 6.27 -20.32 7.48
CA LYS A 3 6.55 -21.53 6.71
C LYS A 3 5.87 -21.50 5.33
N ALA A 4 6.58 -21.92 4.30
CA ALA A 4 6.05 -22.14 2.95
C ALA A 4 6.16 -23.62 2.57
N LEU A 5 5.09 -24.15 1.98
CA LEU A 5 4.97 -25.54 1.55
C LEU A 5 4.49 -25.60 0.10
N ARG A 6 4.94 -26.63 -0.62
CA ARG A 6 4.52 -26.93 -2.00
C ARG A 6 3.86 -28.30 -2.06
N TYR A 7 2.85 -28.41 -2.91
CA TYR A 7 2.23 -29.68 -3.27
C TYR A 7 2.20 -29.78 -4.79
N THR A 8 2.71 -30.89 -5.30
CA THR A 8 2.74 -31.18 -6.73
C THR A 8 2.18 -32.57 -7.00
N ASP A 9 1.28 -32.67 -7.97
CA ASP A 9 0.81 -33.93 -8.56
C ASP A 9 0.81 -33.81 -10.10
N GLU A 10 0.27 -34.80 -10.81
CA GLU A 10 0.25 -34.80 -12.29
C GLU A 10 -0.48 -33.58 -12.90
N LYS A 11 -1.40 -32.95 -12.18
CA LYS A 11 -2.26 -31.87 -12.69
C LYS A 11 -2.13 -30.55 -11.91
N SER A 12 -1.49 -30.58 -10.77
CA SER A 12 -1.46 -29.49 -9.80
C SER A 12 -0.04 -29.14 -9.41
N ASP A 13 0.23 -27.84 -9.36
CA ASP A 13 1.39 -27.28 -8.68
C ASP A 13 0.91 -26.12 -7.82
N LYS A 14 0.91 -26.32 -6.51
CA LYS A 14 0.26 -25.44 -5.53
C LYS A 14 1.25 -25.05 -4.45
N PHE A 15 1.15 -23.83 -3.99
CA PHE A 15 1.83 -23.35 -2.79
C PHE A 15 0.82 -23.13 -1.66
N TRP A 16 1.29 -23.24 -0.44
CA TRP A 16 0.59 -22.83 0.78
C TRP A 16 1.63 -22.29 1.75
N ARG A 17 1.47 -21.05 2.20
CA ARG A 17 2.28 -20.46 3.26
C ARG A 17 1.43 -20.09 4.47
N ILE A 18 2.09 -20.02 5.61
CA ILE A 18 1.54 -19.56 6.87
C ILE A 18 2.55 -18.66 7.57
N GLU A 19 2.06 -17.63 8.24
CA GLU A 19 2.85 -16.74 9.08
C GLU A 19 2.02 -16.33 10.29
N THR A 20 2.68 -16.18 11.44
CA THR A 20 2.08 -15.65 12.67
C THR A 20 2.77 -14.34 13.04
N ALA A 21 2.01 -13.38 13.57
CA ALA A 21 2.50 -12.17 14.20
C ALA A 21 1.63 -11.86 15.42
N GLY A 22 2.22 -11.93 16.62
CA GLY A 22 1.46 -11.82 17.87
C GLY A 22 0.31 -12.83 17.94
N CYS A 23 -0.90 -12.32 18.17
CA CYS A 23 -2.11 -13.12 18.28
C CYS A 23 -2.79 -13.44 16.94
N GLU A 24 -2.14 -13.15 15.81
CA GLU A 24 -2.73 -13.31 14.49
C GLU A 24 -1.94 -14.30 13.65
N LEU A 25 -2.63 -15.04 12.79
CA LEU A 25 -2.02 -15.83 11.74
C LEU A 25 -2.64 -15.52 10.39
N VAL A 26 -1.81 -15.50 9.36
CA VAL A 26 -2.23 -15.44 7.97
C VAL A 26 -1.86 -16.74 7.27
N THR A 27 -2.78 -17.24 6.46
CA THR A 27 -2.47 -18.28 5.47
C THR A 27 -2.63 -17.70 4.07
N ASN A 28 -1.72 -18.06 3.17
CA ASN A 28 -1.79 -17.66 1.77
C ASN A 28 -1.52 -18.85 0.85
N TRP A 29 -2.40 -19.08 -0.12
CA TRP A 29 -2.34 -20.30 -0.95
C TRP A 29 -2.91 -20.11 -2.35
N GLY A 30 -2.38 -20.90 -3.28
CA GLY A 30 -2.79 -20.82 -4.69
C GLY A 30 -1.99 -21.75 -5.58
N LYS A 31 -2.11 -21.53 -6.89
CA LYS A 31 -1.21 -22.18 -7.86
C LYS A 31 0.17 -21.53 -7.75
N THR A 32 1.24 -22.32 -7.83
CA THR A 32 2.61 -21.80 -7.81
C THR A 32 2.79 -20.75 -8.91
N GLY A 33 3.43 -19.61 -8.57
CA GLY A 33 3.59 -18.47 -9.48
C GLY A 33 2.38 -17.53 -9.57
N THR A 34 1.33 -17.76 -8.77
CA THR A 34 0.20 -16.83 -8.62
C THR A 34 0.24 -16.15 -7.25
N THR A 35 -0.51 -15.07 -7.09
CA THR A 35 -0.67 -14.33 -5.83
C THR A 35 -1.47 -15.11 -4.79
N GLY A 36 -2.36 -15.99 -5.25
CA GLY A 36 -3.19 -16.84 -4.41
C GLY A 36 -4.27 -16.07 -3.66
N ARG A 37 -4.77 -16.68 -2.57
CA ARG A 37 -5.77 -16.13 -1.66
C ARG A 37 -5.18 -16.02 -0.28
N TYR A 38 -5.73 -15.11 0.53
CA TYR A 38 -5.33 -14.87 1.91
C TYR A 38 -6.51 -15.17 2.85
N GLU A 39 -6.20 -15.64 4.05
CA GLU A 39 -7.13 -15.76 5.18
C GLU A 39 -6.36 -15.41 6.45
N ILE A 40 -6.89 -14.45 7.21
CA ILE A 40 -6.36 -14.03 8.51
C ILE A 40 -7.25 -14.61 9.61
N LYS A 41 -6.64 -15.01 10.73
CA LYS A 41 -7.34 -15.47 11.93
C LYS A 41 -6.69 -14.89 13.17
N ASN A 42 -7.55 -14.47 14.09
CA ASN A 42 -7.16 -13.88 15.37
C ASN A 42 -7.41 -14.88 16.50
N PHE A 43 -6.57 -14.81 17.53
CA PHE A 43 -6.59 -15.66 18.70
C PHE A 43 -6.53 -14.81 19.97
N ASP A 44 -6.90 -15.38 21.11
CA ASP A 44 -6.85 -14.66 22.38
C ASP A 44 -5.40 -14.52 22.88
N THR A 45 -4.52 -15.45 22.49
CA THR A 45 -3.11 -15.45 22.89
C THR A 45 -2.18 -15.89 21.77
N GLU A 46 -0.92 -15.43 21.84
CA GLU A 46 0.14 -15.83 20.90
C GLU A 46 0.40 -17.35 20.93
N ASP A 47 0.32 -17.99 22.10
CA ASP A 47 0.52 -19.44 22.25
C ASP A 47 -0.59 -20.25 21.54
N GLU A 48 -1.83 -19.80 21.62
CA GLU A 48 -2.93 -20.42 20.86
C GLU A 48 -2.74 -20.26 19.35
N CYS A 49 -2.34 -19.07 18.90
CA CYS A 49 -2.02 -18.78 17.51
C CYS A 49 -0.92 -19.73 16.98
N GLU A 50 0.21 -19.83 17.69
CA GLU A 50 1.35 -20.69 17.32
C GLU A 50 0.99 -22.18 17.34
N LYS A 51 0.17 -22.63 18.31
CA LYS A 51 -0.36 -24.00 18.36
C LYS A 51 -1.23 -24.31 17.14
N GLN A 52 -2.10 -23.39 16.74
CA GLN A 52 -2.94 -23.58 15.56
C GLN A 52 -2.12 -23.56 14.27
N ALA A 53 -1.16 -22.64 14.14
CA ALA A 53 -0.25 -22.61 13.00
C ALA A 53 0.50 -23.94 12.84
N SER A 54 1.09 -24.44 13.94
CA SER A 54 1.77 -25.74 13.98
C SER A 54 0.85 -26.93 13.66
N LYS A 55 -0.43 -26.85 14.01
CA LYS A 55 -1.44 -27.87 13.68
C LYS A 55 -1.78 -27.85 12.18
N LEU A 56 -1.93 -26.66 11.59
CA LEU A 56 -2.19 -26.48 10.15
C LEU A 56 -1.02 -27.00 9.31
N VAL A 57 0.22 -26.68 9.68
CA VAL A 57 1.44 -27.20 9.04
C VAL A 57 1.44 -28.73 9.02
N ARG A 58 1.29 -29.37 10.19
CA ARG A 58 1.25 -30.85 10.29
C ARG A 58 0.11 -31.46 9.49
N SER A 59 -1.03 -30.77 9.39
CA SER A 59 -2.15 -31.23 8.55
C SER A 59 -1.81 -31.19 7.06
N LYS A 60 -1.11 -30.15 6.59
CA LYS A 60 -0.66 -30.02 5.20
C LYS A 60 0.41 -31.05 4.86
N GLU A 61 1.39 -31.26 5.73
CA GLU A 61 2.44 -32.28 5.57
C GLU A 61 1.84 -33.69 5.42
N LYS A 62 0.86 -34.04 6.27
CA LYS A 62 0.11 -35.31 6.14
C LYS A 62 -0.64 -35.46 4.82
N LYS A 63 -0.97 -34.35 4.14
CA LYS A 63 -1.62 -34.33 2.81
C LYS A 63 -0.60 -34.33 1.66
N GLY A 64 0.69 -34.53 1.95
CA GLY A 64 1.75 -34.62 0.95
C GLY A 64 2.35 -33.28 0.56
N TYR A 65 2.07 -32.19 1.29
CA TYR A 65 2.83 -30.95 1.12
C TYR A 65 4.23 -31.12 1.69
N THR A 66 5.23 -30.61 0.99
CA THR A 66 6.64 -30.60 1.41
C THR A 66 7.15 -29.18 1.55
N ASP A 67 8.24 -28.97 2.28
CA ASP A 67 8.84 -27.65 2.44
C ASP A 67 9.20 -27.02 1.08
N MET A 68 8.89 -25.72 0.93
CA MET A 68 9.17 -24.92 -0.25
C MET A 68 10.24 -23.87 0.10
N HIS A 69 11.49 -24.29 0.09
CA HIS A 69 12.62 -23.42 0.43
C HIS A 69 12.90 -22.32 -0.60
N ASP A 70 12.36 -22.48 -1.81
CA ASP A 70 12.48 -21.57 -2.95
C ASP A 70 11.30 -20.59 -3.07
N PHE A 71 10.42 -20.49 -2.07
CA PHE A 71 9.36 -19.48 -2.08
C PHE A 71 9.95 -18.08 -1.94
N ASP A 72 9.86 -17.31 -3.02
CA ASP A 72 10.39 -15.96 -3.09
C ASP A 72 9.46 -14.95 -2.42
N THR A 73 9.66 -14.74 -1.12
CA THR A 73 8.86 -13.79 -0.33
C THR A 73 9.02 -12.34 -0.76
N MET A 74 10.16 -11.98 -1.37
CA MET A 74 10.49 -10.61 -1.75
C MET A 74 9.99 -10.22 -3.14
N HIS A 75 9.72 -11.20 -4.00
CA HIS A 75 9.07 -10.96 -5.29
C HIS A 75 7.61 -11.44 -5.32
N HIS A 76 7.10 -11.95 -4.18
CA HIS A 76 5.68 -12.22 -4.02
C HIS A 76 4.89 -10.90 -3.91
N LEU A 77 3.68 -10.89 -4.46
CA LEU A 77 2.78 -9.75 -4.37
C LEU A 77 1.78 -9.96 -3.25
N TYR A 78 1.60 -8.94 -2.42
CA TYR A 78 0.76 -8.99 -1.23
C TYR A 78 -0.51 -8.16 -1.44
N PHE A 79 -1.66 -8.69 -1.00
CA PHE A 79 -2.95 -8.04 -1.17
C PHE A 79 -3.81 -8.23 0.06
N ASP A 80 -4.61 -7.22 0.36
CA ASP A 80 -5.59 -7.26 1.43
C ASP A 80 -6.77 -8.17 1.08
N THR A 81 -7.53 -8.53 2.11
CA THR A 81 -8.77 -9.29 1.99
C THR A 81 -9.95 -8.39 2.26
N ASP A 82 -11.08 -8.62 1.59
CA ASP A 82 -12.30 -7.85 1.83
C ASP A 82 -12.82 -7.97 3.29
N GLU A 83 -12.42 -9.03 4.01
CA GLU A 83 -12.81 -9.27 5.39
C GLU A 83 -12.02 -8.41 6.41
N TYR A 84 -10.71 -8.20 6.17
CA TYR A 84 -9.83 -7.50 7.12
C TYR A 84 -9.37 -6.13 6.62
N GLY A 85 -9.43 -5.89 5.30
CA GLY A 85 -8.88 -4.69 4.68
C GLY A 85 -7.37 -4.56 4.90
N LEU A 86 -6.95 -3.30 5.04
CA LEU A 86 -5.57 -2.87 5.22
C LEU A 86 -4.91 -3.53 6.44
N HIS A 87 -3.93 -4.42 6.22
CA HIS A 87 -3.38 -5.23 7.31
C HIS A 87 -1.87 -5.53 7.17
N PRO A 88 -1.09 -5.56 8.28
CA PRO A 88 0.35 -5.85 8.22
C PRO A 88 0.69 -7.22 7.63
N LEU A 89 -0.04 -8.27 8.00
CA LEU A 89 0.17 -9.64 7.50
C LEU A 89 -0.14 -9.84 5.99
N THR A 90 -0.80 -8.88 5.35
CA THR A 90 -1.06 -8.78 3.91
C THR A 90 -0.25 -7.66 3.24
N SER A 91 0.83 -7.23 3.91
CA SER A 91 1.77 -6.25 3.39
C SER A 91 3.14 -6.88 3.13
N HIS A 92 3.82 -6.37 2.11
CA HIS A 92 5.17 -6.81 1.77
C HIS A 92 6.13 -6.64 2.97
N PRO A 93 7.07 -7.58 3.23
CA PRO A 93 7.99 -7.49 4.36
C PRO A 93 8.77 -6.17 4.46
N VAL A 94 9.20 -5.64 3.31
CA VAL A 94 9.87 -4.33 3.24
C VAL A 94 8.94 -3.21 3.70
N PHE A 95 7.66 -3.23 3.30
CA PHE A 95 6.70 -2.21 3.74
C PHE A 95 6.54 -2.23 5.26
N ARG A 96 6.35 -3.42 5.84
CA ARG A 96 6.22 -3.59 7.30
C ARG A 96 7.44 -3.13 8.08
N THR A 97 8.63 -3.19 7.47
CA THR A 97 9.90 -2.81 8.09
C THR A 97 10.11 -1.30 8.01
N CYS A 98 9.84 -0.69 6.86
CA CYS A 98 10.10 0.73 6.62
C CYS A 98 8.95 1.65 7.06
N PHE A 99 7.72 1.15 7.09
CA PHE A 99 6.49 1.91 7.33
C PHE A 99 5.68 1.29 8.47
N SER A 100 6.27 1.27 9.67
CA SER A 100 5.74 0.58 10.85
C SER A 100 4.82 1.41 11.73
N GLU A 101 4.66 2.71 11.44
CA GLU A 101 3.77 3.61 12.19
C GLU A 101 2.29 3.25 11.94
N GLU A 102 1.43 3.44 12.95
CA GLU A 102 -0.01 3.15 12.85
C GLU A 102 -0.68 3.90 11.69
N LEU A 103 -0.15 5.08 11.33
CA LEU A 103 -0.56 5.89 10.19
C LEU A 103 -0.77 5.09 8.90
N TYR A 104 0.09 4.10 8.62
CA TYR A 104 0.03 3.34 7.37
C TYR A 104 -1.07 2.28 7.32
N TYR A 105 -1.73 2.05 8.45
CA TYR A 105 -2.82 1.10 8.64
C TYR A 105 -4.09 1.77 9.17
N ASP A 106 -4.11 3.10 9.31
CA ASP A 106 -5.29 3.85 9.73
C ASP A 106 -6.20 4.14 8.54
N CYS A 107 -7.34 3.45 8.50
CA CYS A 107 -8.35 3.61 7.45
C CYS A 107 -9.42 4.67 7.79
N GLY A 108 -9.29 5.40 8.90
CA GLY A 108 -10.22 6.46 9.31
C GLY A 108 -9.59 7.84 9.45
N ASP A 109 -8.26 7.94 9.37
CA ASP A 109 -7.53 9.21 9.30
C ASP A 109 -7.48 9.70 7.84
N GLU A 110 -8.22 10.75 7.52
CA GLU A 110 -8.31 11.37 6.18
C GLU A 110 -6.95 11.86 5.64
N GLU A 111 -5.99 12.12 6.54
CA GLU A 111 -4.64 12.51 6.17
C GLU A 111 -3.67 11.32 6.05
N ALA A 112 -4.10 10.10 6.37
CA ALA A 112 -3.35 8.87 6.14
C ALA A 112 -3.33 8.47 4.66
N PRO A 113 -2.29 7.76 4.17
CA PRO A 113 -2.19 7.35 2.77
C PRO A 113 -3.40 6.59 2.22
N PHE A 114 -4.12 5.87 3.08
CA PHE A 114 -5.22 4.98 2.70
C PHE A 114 -6.52 5.26 3.49
N GLY A 115 -6.53 6.34 4.28
CA GLY A 115 -7.66 6.65 5.16
C GLY A 115 -8.70 7.57 4.56
N SER A 116 -8.34 8.41 3.58
CA SER A 116 -9.34 9.14 2.79
C SER A 116 -10.04 8.23 1.77
N ASP A 117 -11.22 8.66 1.30
CA ASP A 117 -11.94 7.98 0.22
C ASP A 117 -11.03 7.82 -1.03
N GLU A 118 -10.34 8.89 -1.44
CA GLU A 118 -9.40 8.85 -2.56
C GLU A 118 -8.26 7.86 -2.34
N GLY A 119 -7.70 7.82 -1.14
CA GLY A 119 -6.58 6.94 -0.79
C GLY A 119 -7.00 5.47 -0.74
N ASN A 120 -8.14 5.20 -0.10
CA ASN A 120 -8.73 3.88 0.01
C ASN A 120 -9.08 3.30 -1.37
N ASP A 121 -9.81 4.06 -2.19
CA ASP A 121 -10.18 3.67 -3.55
C ASP A 121 -8.92 3.44 -4.39
N THR A 122 -7.92 4.33 -4.30
CA THR A 122 -6.66 4.16 -5.02
C THR A 122 -5.99 2.83 -4.71
N LEU A 123 -5.90 2.46 -3.43
CA LEU A 123 -5.33 1.16 -3.03
C LEU A 123 -6.15 0.01 -3.61
N HIS A 124 -7.48 0.07 -3.49
CA HIS A 124 -8.37 -0.98 -4.01
C HIS A 124 -8.21 -1.17 -5.53
N PHE A 125 -8.27 -0.10 -6.31
CA PHE A 125 -8.11 -0.15 -7.77
C PHE A 125 -6.70 -0.61 -8.18
N LEU A 126 -5.67 -0.23 -7.41
CA LEU A 126 -4.30 -0.65 -7.64
C LEU A 126 -4.15 -2.17 -7.40
N GLU A 127 -4.66 -2.68 -6.29
CA GLU A 127 -4.66 -4.11 -5.98
C GLU A 127 -5.35 -4.92 -7.07
N GLU A 128 -6.55 -4.51 -7.50
CA GLU A 128 -7.28 -5.17 -8.59
C GLU A 128 -6.54 -5.12 -9.93
N SER A 129 -5.92 -3.99 -10.24
CA SER A 129 -5.15 -3.81 -11.48
C SER A 129 -3.91 -4.70 -11.51
N VAL A 130 -3.18 -4.77 -10.40
CA VAL A 130 -1.97 -5.59 -10.27
C VAL A 130 -2.33 -7.08 -10.23
N ARG A 131 -3.43 -7.48 -9.57
CA ARG A 131 -3.94 -8.87 -9.61
C ARG A 131 -4.19 -9.33 -11.05
N LYS A 132 -4.81 -8.48 -11.88
CA LYS A 132 -5.11 -8.77 -13.30
C LYS A 132 -3.88 -8.69 -14.19
N ARG A 133 -2.95 -7.78 -13.89
CA ARG A 133 -1.74 -7.50 -14.68
C ARG A 133 -0.51 -7.36 -13.76
N PRO A 134 0.07 -8.48 -13.26
CA PRO A 134 1.16 -8.43 -12.28
C PRO A 134 2.45 -7.72 -12.75
N LYS A 135 2.58 -7.48 -14.06
CA LYS A 135 3.72 -6.83 -14.70
C LYS A 135 3.39 -5.43 -15.22
N MET A 136 2.25 -4.84 -14.84
CA MET A 136 1.90 -3.50 -15.28
C MET A 136 2.90 -2.45 -14.79
N CYS A 137 3.10 -1.40 -15.59
CA CYS A 137 3.76 -0.20 -15.13
C CYS A 137 2.80 0.55 -14.19
N VAL A 138 3.30 0.97 -13.03
CA VAL A 138 2.50 1.67 -12.00
C VAL A 138 2.68 3.18 -12.09
N ALA A 139 3.71 3.67 -12.82
CA ALA A 139 4.06 5.08 -12.89
C ALA A 139 2.89 6.00 -13.32
N ASP A 140 2.13 5.57 -14.32
CA ASP A 140 1.01 6.35 -14.87
C ASP A 140 -0.33 6.07 -14.15
N PHE A 141 -0.33 5.22 -13.11
CA PHE A 141 -1.55 4.80 -12.43
C PHE A 141 -2.36 5.96 -11.82
N PRO A 142 -1.76 6.99 -11.18
CA PRO A 142 -2.51 8.11 -10.63
C PRO A 142 -3.33 8.86 -11.69
N GLU A 143 -2.71 9.17 -12.83
CA GLU A 143 -3.37 9.83 -13.95
C GLU A 143 -4.46 8.94 -14.55
N LEU A 144 -4.15 7.66 -14.76
CA LEU A 144 -5.11 6.70 -15.31
C LEU A 144 -6.35 6.60 -14.43
N LEU A 145 -6.19 6.49 -13.11
CA LEU A 145 -7.30 6.40 -12.17
C LEU A 145 -8.16 7.67 -12.23
N ILE A 146 -7.55 8.84 -12.02
CA ILE A 146 -8.28 10.11 -11.95
C ILE A 146 -8.98 10.44 -13.27
N VAL A 147 -8.29 10.28 -14.41
CA VAL A 147 -8.80 10.71 -15.72
C VAL A 147 -9.72 9.66 -16.33
N LYS A 148 -9.39 8.36 -16.25
CA LYS A 148 -10.12 7.31 -16.96
C LYS A 148 -11.22 6.68 -16.13
N GLU A 149 -10.95 6.39 -14.85
CA GLU A 149 -11.92 5.73 -13.98
C GLU A 149 -12.85 6.76 -13.34
N TRP A 150 -12.31 7.88 -12.85
CA TRP A 150 -13.12 8.89 -12.14
C TRP A 150 -13.63 10.02 -13.04
N ASN A 151 -13.08 10.17 -14.25
CA ASN A 151 -13.42 11.25 -15.18
C ASN A 151 -13.27 12.65 -14.56
N LEU A 152 -12.18 12.83 -13.81
CA LEU A 152 -11.79 14.08 -13.14
C LEU A 152 -10.49 14.64 -13.74
N THR A 153 -10.13 15.86 -13.33
CA THR A 153 -8.88 16.48 -13.76
C THR A 153 -7.71 16.03 -12.88
N TYR A 154 -6.67 15.51 -13.52
CA TYR A 154 -5.39 15.23 -12.88
C TYR A 154 -4.51 16.48 -12.92
N LEU A 155 -4.10 16.97 -11.73
CA LEU A 155 -3.24 18.14 -11.58
C LEU A 155 -1.96 17.76 -10.82
N PRO A 156 -0.96 17.13 -11.47
CA PRO A 156 0.27 16.71 -10.78
C PRO A 156 1.05 17.90 -10.22
N PRO A 157 1.88 17.70 -9.18
CA PRO A 157 2.68 18.78 -8.62
C PRO A 157 3.80 19.21 -9.58
N GLU A 158 3.77 20.49 -9.95
CA GLU A 158 4.72 21.11 -10.87
C GLU A 158 6.00 21.57 -10.15
N PRO A 159 7.21 21.30 -10.67
CA PRO A 159 8.47 21.51 -9.96
C PRO A 159 8.79 22.98 -9.63
N GLU A 160 8.32 23.93 -10.45
CA GLU A 160 8.70 25.35 -10.34
C GLU A 160 7.48 26.26 -10.05
N GLN A 161 6.35 25.67 -9.63
CA GLN A 161 5.15 26.43 -9.33
C GLN A 161 5.35 27.33 -8.10
N THR A 162 5.18 28.63 -8.28
CA THR A 162 5.23 29.65 -7.22
C THR A 162 4.00 29.61 -6.31
N ASP A 163 4.08 30.23 -5.13
CA ASP A 163 2.95 30.29 -4.18
C ASP A 163 1.75 31.05 -4.76
N ASP A 164 2.00 32.09 -5.55
CA ASP A 164 0.93 32.86 -6.20
C ASP A 164 0.26 32.05 -7.30
N GLU A 165 1.01 31.30 -8.12
CA GLU A 165 0.45 30.39 -9.11
C GLU A 165 -0.36 29.26 -8.47
N LEU A 166 0.14 28.69 -7.36
CA LEU A 166 -0.59 27.66 -6.60
C LEU A 166 -1.91 28.22 -6.04
N LYS A 167 -1.92 29.44 -5.48
CA LYS A 167 -3.15 30.10 -5.02
C LYS A 167 -4.12 30.36 -6.18
N ILE A 168 -3.61 30.82 -7.33
CA ILE A 168 -4.43 31.04 -8.52
C ILE A 168 -5.04 29.73 -9.01
N GLN A 169 -4.27 28.64 -9.05
CA GLN A 169 -4.76 27.31 -9.44
C GLN A 169 -5.80 26.79 -8.44
N ALA A 170 -5.54 26.91 -7.13
CA ALA A 170 -6.44 26.49 -6.07
C ALA A 170 -7.79 27.23 -6.09
N ALA A 171 -7.81 28.48 -6.55
CA ALA A 171 -9.02 29.29 -6.70
C ALA A 171 -9.85 28.96 -7.95
N GLN A 172 -9.36 28.12 -8.86
CA GLN A 172 -10.08 27.71 -10.07
C GLN A 172 -11.14 26.64 -9.77
N THR A 173 -11.84 26.19 -10.81
CA THR A 173 -12.83 25.11 -10.75
C THR A 173 -12.56 24.11 -11.87
N TYR A 174 -12.55 22.83 -11.52
CA TYR A 174 -12.30 21.72 -12.45
C TYR A 174 -13.44 20.70 -12.30
N HIS A 175 -14.18 20.42 -13.37
CA HIS A 175 -15.35 19.52 -13.34
C HIS A 175 -16.36 19.82 -12.21
N GLY A 176 -16.49 21.08 -11.80
CA GLY A 176 -17.39 21.50 -10.72
C GLY A 176 -16.82 21.37 -9.31
N LEU A 177 -15.59 20.86 -9.16
CA LEU A 177 -14.85 20.84 -7.90
C LEU A 177 -13.97 22.07 -7.75
N LYS A 178 -13.73 22.50 -6.51
CA LYS A 178 -12.77 23.58 -6.25
C LYS A 178 -11.35 23.13 -6.54
N GLY A 179 -10.49 24.06 -6.97
CA GLY A 179 -9.12 23.78 -7.34
C GLY A 179 -8.29 23.21 -6.19
N ASP A 180 -8.45 23.73 -4.98
CA ASP A 180 -7.81 23.20 -3.77
C ASP A 180 -8.17 21.73 -3.51
N GLN A 181 -9.44 21.35 -3.67
CA GLN A 181 -9.89 19.95 -3.56
C GLN A 181 -9.31 19.08 -4.68
N THR A 182 -9.26 19.58 -5.92
CA THR A 182 -8.72 18.83 -7.06
C THR A 182 -7.21 18.57 -6.92
N LEU A 183 -6.47 19.55 -6.39
CA LEU A 183 -5.05 19.44 -6.08
C LEU A 183 -4.80 18.42 -4.97
N LEU A 184 -5.56 18.53 -3.86
CA LEU A 184 -5.45 17.60 -2.73
C LEU A 184 -5.77 16.16 -3.15
N GLN A 185 -6.87 15.95 -3.89
CA GLN A 185 -7.21 14.64 -4.47
C GLN A 185 -6.06 14.09 -5.30
N THR A 186 -5.46 14.91 -6.17
CA THR A 186 -4.33 14.45 -6.99
C THR A 186 -3.15 14.00 -6.12
N ASP A 187 -2.81 14.75 -5.08
CA ASP A 187 -1.72 14.41 -4.18
C ASP A 187 -2.01 13.16 -3.33
N GLN A 188 -3.24 13.01 -2.82
CA GLN A 188 -3.67 11.82 -2.10
C GLN A 188 -3.59 10.57 -2.97
N VAL A 189 -4.06 10.63 -4.23
CA VAL A 189 -3.97 9.50 -5.17
C VAL A 189 -2.51 9.16 -5.49
N ILE A 190 -1.65 10.15 -5.69
CA ILE A 190 -0.21 9.92 -5.92
C ILE A 190 0.40 9.19 -4.71
N LEU A 191 0.16 9.69 -3.50
CA LEU A 191 0.73 9.10 -2.27
C LEU A 191 0.17 7.70 -2.00
N ALA A 192 -1.13 7.50 -2.14
CA ALA A 192 -1.76 6.19 -2.02
C ALA A 192 -1.20 5.20 -3.05
N THR A 193 -0.92 5.64 -4.28
CA THR A 193 -0.26 4.81 -5.30
C THR A 193 1.17 4.45 -4.90
N VAL A 194 1.93 5.42 -4.39
CA VAL A 194 3.32 5.24 -3.94
C VAL A 194 3.39 4.23 -2.80
N PHE A 195 2.65 4.47 -1.71
CA PHE A 195 2.64 3.57 -0.56
C PHE A 195 1.99 2.23 -0.92
N GLY A 196 0.97 2.21 -1.77
CA GLY A 196 0.34 1.00 -2.29
C GLY A 196 1.31 0.14 -3.10
N GLN A 197 2.13 0.75 -3.97
CA GLN A 197 3.15 0.02 -4.72
C GLN A 197 4.16 -0.64 -3.78
N ILE A 198 4.63 0.07 -2.76
CA ILE A 198 5.59 -0.49 -1.81
C ILE A 198 4.94 -1.56 -0.95
N LYS A 199 3.69 -1.34 -0.50
CA LYS A 199 2.90 -2.32 0.26
C LYS A 199 2.70 -3.63 -0.49
N ILE A 200 2.39 -3.55 -1.79
CA ILE A 200 2.09 -4.73 -2.62
C ILE A 200 3.37 -5.40 -3.12
N MET A 201 4.35 -4.60 -3.55
CA MET A 201 5.48 -5.05 -4.36
C MET A 201 6.86 -4.90 -3.71
N GLY A 202 6.95 -4.22 -2.56
CA GLY A 202 8.22 -3.97 -1.87
C GLY A 202 9.20 -3.04 -2.58
N LYS A 203 8.75 -2.33 -3.62
CA LYS A 203 9.58 -1.45 -4.45
C LYS A 203 8.83 -0.20 -4.85
N LEU A 204 9.56 0.79 -5.33
CA LEU A 204 9.02 2.07 -5.79
C LEU A 204 9.56 2.40 -7.18
N ASP A 205 8.68 2.88 -8.05
CA ASP A 205 9.05 3.44 -9.35
C ASP A 205 9.71 4.82 -9.20
N GLU A 206 10.75 5.11 -9.99
CA GLU A 206 11.51 6.37 -9.90
C GLU A 206 10.63 7.60 -10.21
N THR A 207 9.66 7.47 -11.12
CA THR A 207 8.73 8.56 -11.44
C THR A 207 7.79 8.83 -10.26
N LEU A 208 7.25 7.77 -9.66
CA LEU A 208 6.40 7.87 -8.48
C LEU A 208 7.17 8.41 -7.27
N GLN A 209 8.44 8.06 -7.12
CA GLN A 209 9.30 8.62 -6.07
C GLN A 209 9.39 10.15 -6.19
N VAL A 210 9.65 10.67 -7.40
CA VAL A 210 9.73 12.12 -7.62
C VAL A 210 8.37 12.78 -7.34
N LEU A 211 7.28 12.17 -7.81
CA LEU A 211 5.92 12.69 -7.57
C LEU A 211 5.57 12.70 -6.08
N ALA A 212 5.93 11.66 -5.31
CA ALA A 212 5.66 11.57 -3.88
C ALA A 212 6.21 12.76 -3.09
N PHE A 213 7.49 13.10 -3.28
CA PHE A 213 8.10 14.24 -2.59
C PHE A 213 7.51 15.57 -3.02
N ARG A 214 7.19 15.72 -4.30
CA ARG A 214 6.53 16.92 -4.80
C ARG A 214 5.11 17.06 -4.26
N SER A 215 4.37 15.97 -4.13
CA SER A 215 3.04 15.96 -3.51
C SER A 215 3.11 16.30 -2.03
N LEU A 216 4.01 15.67 -1.26
CA LEU A 216 4.22 16.02 0.16
C LEU A 216 4.62 17.49 0.35
N MET A 217 5.44 18.04 -0.56
CA MET A 217 5.82 19.46 -0.55
C MET A 217 4.63 20.36 -0.90
N ARG A 218 3.85 20.02 -1.94
CA ARG A 218 2.69 20.81 -2.37
C ARG A 218 1.60 20.79 -1.31
N MET A 219 1.29 19.64 -0.72
CA MET A 219 0.34 19.52 0.38
C MET A 219 0.77 20.41 1.56
N GLU A 220 2.03 20.35 1.99
CA GLU A 220 2.52 21.22 3.07
C GLU A 220 2.32 22.71 2.74
N ARG A 221 2.67 23.12 1.51
CA ARG A 221 2.44 24.50 1.04
C ARG A 221 0.96 24.86 1.06
N MET A 222 0.06 23.97 0.62
CA MET A 222 -1.38 24.20 0.66
C MET A 222 -1.91 24.38 2.09
N TYR A 223 -1.48 23.56 3.05
CA TYR A 223 -1.83 23.75 4.47
C TYR A 223 -1.46 25.14 4.98
N ARG A 224 -0.28 25.64 4.63
CA ARG A 224 0.20 26.97 5.06
C ARG A 224 -0.52 28.11 4.33
N LEU A 225 -0.69 27.99 3.02
CA LEU A 225 -1.19 29.08 2.17
C LEU A 225 -2.71 29.19 2.14
N LEU A 226 -3.42 28.07 2.25
CA LEU A 226 -4.88 27.98 2.03
C LEU A 226 -5.66 27.67 3.31
N TRP A 227 -5.05 26.94 4.25
CA TRP A 227 -5.73 26.42 5.44
C TRP A 227 -5.15 26.91 6.77
N ASN A 228 -4.36 28.00 6.74
CA ASN A 228 -3.84 28.72 7.90
C ASN A 228 -3.03 27.85 8.89
N TRP A 229 -2.26 26.88 8.39
CA TRP A 229 -1.31 26.15 9.22
C TRP A 229 -0.11 27.04 9.60
N ASP A 230 -0.04 27.44 10.87
CA ASP A 230 0.90 28.43 11.40
C ASP A 230 2.06 27.83 12.21
N LYS A 231 2.05 26.51 12.45
CA LYS A 231 3.13 25.82 13.16
C LYS A 231 4.38 25.75 12.29
N GLU A 232 5.55 25.79 12.94
CA GLU A 232 6.85 25.61 12.28
C GLU A 232 6.92 24.25 11.59
N GLU A 233 6.59 23.18 12.32
CA GLU A 233 6.57 21.81 11.80
C GLU A 233 5.42 21.57 10.82
N PRO A 234 5.62 20.72 9.78
CA PRO A 234 4.53 20.28 8.92
C PRO A 234 3.45 19.49 9.69
N PRO A 235 2.27 19.27 9.11
CA PRO A 235 1.31 18.30 9.60
C PRO A 235 1.98 16.94 9.90
N TYR A 236 1.50 16.26 10.95
CA TYR A 236 2.09 15.02 11.45
C TYR A 236 2.24 13.97 10.33
N ASN A 237 1.17 13.72 9.59
CA ASN A 237 1.10 12.71 8.54
C ASN A 237 2.12 13.00 7.42
N ILE A 238 2.24 14.26 6.99
CA ILE A 238 3.24 14.70 6.00
C ILE A 238 4.66 14.46 6.52
N SER A 239 4.91 14.79 7.79
CA SER A 239 6.24 14.64 8.41
C SER A 239 6.66 13.16 8.48
N ILE A 240 5.76 12.29 8.93
CA ILE A 240 6.00 10.84 9.03
C ILE A 240 6.19 10.23 7.63
N MET A 241 5.29 10.51 6.70
CA MET A 241 5.38 10.03 5.33
C MET A 241 6.69 10.42 4.65
N ARG A 242 7.12 11.68 4.80
CA ARG A 242 8.39 12.17 4.22
C ARG A 242 9.58 11.44 4.82
N ARG A 243 9.67 11.39 6.16
CA ARG A 243 10.75 10.73 6.90
C ARG A 243 10.91 9.27 6.49
N ASP A 244 9.82 8.51 6.48
CA ASP A 244 9.88 7.07 6.25
C ASP A 244 10.11 6.74 4.77
N LEU A 245 9.62 7.58 3.85
CA LEU A 245 9.94 7.47 2.43
C LEU A 245 11.44 7.73 2.16
N GLU A 246 12.03 8.74 2.79
CA GLU A 246 13.48 9.01 2.71
C GLU A 246 14.29 7.81 3.22
N ARG A 247 13.91 7.24 4.37
CA ARG A 247 14.54 6.04 4.93
C ARG A 247 14.44 4.85 3.98
N PHE A 248 13.28 4.62 3.38
CA PHE A 248 13.07 3.55 2.40
C PHE A 248 14.01 3.70 1.19
N ILE A 249 14.15 4.91 0.64
CA ILE A 249 15.00 5.18 -0.52
C ILE A 249 16.48 4.99 -0.18
N ASN A 250 16.90 5.46 0.99
CA ASN A 250 18.27 5.33 1.47
C ASN A 250 18.61 3.91 1.93
N ARG A 251 17.59 3.02 2.04
CA ARG A 251 17.70 1.66 2.59
C ARG A 251 18.16 1.66 4.05
N ASP A 252 17.64 2.63 4.81
CA ASP A 252 17.88 2.86 6.24
C ASP A 252 16.67 2.41 7.10
N CYS A 253 16.01 1.38 6.62
CA CYS A 253 15.10 0.52 7.36
C CYS A 253 15.70 -0.89 7.40
#